data_AF-A0A9D6NLH8-F1
#
_entry.id   AF-A0A9D6NLH8-F1
#
_cell.length_a   1.000
_cell.length_b   1.000
_cell.length_c   1.000
_cell.angle_alpha   90.00
_cell.angle_beta   90.00
_cell.angle_gamma   90.00
#
_symmetry.space_group_name_H-M   'P 1'
#
loop_
_entity.id
_entity.type
_entity.pdbx_description
1 polymer ?
#
loop_
_entity_poly.entity_id
_entity_poly.type
_entity_poly.pdbx_seq_one_letter_code
_entity_poly.pdbx_strand_id
1 'polypeptide(L)'
;MKSRHILFSVMLLFASLAQGILAKAQTQQEKPPAVRTQEEKAPPAPDERDRVSKVFEIKYADVNNLAEILSVFGVGLKPNRDLKVIAVSGRRELVAAAEEAIKRLDVPPPAVKNIELTVYLLVASEQAVSPNGTPSELQGVINQLKGVVAYQHFRLLETLVIRSRDGESGHVSGVVPTSSTEVPPTFYNLSYKASLTSDDKERVIRIDKMNLAVRMPVATGPASEKEPQYQYQDTGVSTNIDVREGQKVVVGKPTSMSTTGGSKSALIVVVMAKAVD
;
A
#
# COMPACT_ATOMS: atom_id res chain seq x y z
N MET A 1 41.54 -46.57 -16.88
CA MET A 1 41.80 -47.99 -17.18
C MET A 1 40.50 -48.60 -17.70
N LYS A 2 40.47 -49.06 -18.97
CA LYS A 2 39.41 -49.87 -19.65
C LYS A 2 38.00 -49.20 -19.78
N SER A 3 37.26 -49.28 -20.87
CA SER A 3 37.43 -49.94 -22.17
C SER A 3 36.34 -49.43 -23.13
N ARG A 4 36.78 -48.89 -24.28
CA ARG A 4 36.40 -49.16 -25.68
C ARG A 4 34.93 -49.30 -26.13
N HIS A 5 34.77 -48.82 -27.37
CA HIS A 5 33.92 -49.25 -28.49
C HIS A 5 32.77 -48.29 -28.80
N ILE A 6 32.45 -47.86 -30.02
CA ILE A 6 32.80 -48.11 -31.45
C ILE A 6 31.93 -47.07 -32.22
N LEU A 7 32.18 -46.50 -33.40
CA LEU A 7 33.28 -46.39 -34.35
C LEU A 7 32.80 -45.40 -35.45
N PHE A 8 33.76 -44.66 -35.98
CA PHE A 8 33.81 -43.84 -37.20
C PHE A 8 32.95 -44.33 -38.40
N SER A 9 32.25 -43.43 -39.11
CA SER A 9 32.72 -42.65 -40.28
C SER A 9 32.91 -43.49 -41.55
N VAL A 10 32.34 -43.05 -42.68
CA VAL A 10 33.04 -42.76 -43.95
C VAL A 10 32.04 -42.58 -45.10
N MET A 11 32.29 -41.49 -45.80
CA MET A 11 31.79 -40.96 -47.08
C MET A 11 32.22 -41.80 -48.28
N LEU A 12 31.36 -41.99 -49.30
CA LEU A 12 31.80 -42.04 -50.71
C LEU A 12 30.64 -41.98 -51.73
N LEU A 13 30.83 -41.07 -52.70
CA LEU A 13 30.10 -40.90 -53.97
C LEU A 13 30.31 -42.09 -54.93
N PHE A 14 29.29 -42.48 -55.71
CA PHE A 14 29.17 -42.26 -57.19
C PHE A 14 28.03 -43.10 -57.84
N ALA A 15 27.13 -42.38 -58.51
CA ALA A 15 26.50 -42.61 -59.83
C ALA A 15 25.80 -43.92 -60.30
N SER A 16 24.68 -43.66 -61.00
CA SER A 16 23.93 -44.47 -62.01
C SER A 16 22.91 -45.49 -61.43
N LEU A 17 21.66 -45.66 -61.91
CA LEU A 17 21.04 -45.48 -63.23
C LEU A 17 19.51 -45.22 -63.08
N ALA A 18 18.85 -44.82 -64.16
CA ALA A 18 17.54 -44.16 -64.26
C ALA A 18 16.27 -45.05 -64.16
N GLN A 19 15.11 -44.47 -63.74
CA GLN A 19 13.94 -44.11 -64.58
C GLN A 19 12.60 -43.96 -63.79
N GLY A 20 11.83 -42.90 -64.14
CA GLY A 20 10.38 -42.72 -63.91
C GLY A 20 10.00 -41.98 -62.60
N ILE A 21 9.21 -40.91 -62.55
CA ILE A 21 8.24 -40.28 -63.48
C ILE A 21 8.29 -38.74 -63.29
N LEU A 22 8.08 -38.04 -64.40
CA LEU A 22 8.35 -36.62 -64.66
C LEU A 22 7.15 -35.70 -64.30
N ALA A 23 7.46 -34.54 -63.72
CA ALA A 23 6.58 -33.36 -63.68
C ALA A 23 6.98 -32.36 -64.77
N LYS A 24 6.00 -31.77 -65.48
CA LYS A 24 5.95 -30.35 -65.90
C LYS A 24 4.85 -30.10 -66.93
N ALA A 25 4.09 -29.02 -66.73
CA ALA A 25 3.44 -28.29 -67.81
C ALA A 25 3.39 -26.80 -67.49
N GLN A 26 3.99 -25.99 -68.36
CA GLN A 26 3.80 -24.55 -68.55
C GLN A 26 3.72 -24.34 -70.07
N THR A 27 2.67 -23.70 -70.60
CA THR A 27 2.72 -22.67 -71.68
C THR A 27 1.33 -22.04 -71.96
N GLN A 28 1.35 -20.84 -72.54
CA GLN A 28 0.28 -19.83 -72.76
C GLN A 28 -0.40 -19.88 -74.17
N GLN A 29 -1.37 -18.96 -74.40
CA GLN A 29 -2.13 -18.50 -75.63
C GLN A 29 -3.52 -19.14 -75.84
N GLU A 30 -4.66 -18.49 -76.19
CA GLU A 30 -4.95 -17.24 -76.95
C GLU A 30 -6.44 -16.74 -76.82
N LYS A 31 -6.67 -15.42 -76.54
CA LYS A 31 -7.72 -14.37 -76.89
C LYS A 31 -9.26 -14.64 -77.22
N PRO A 32 -10.16 -13.60 -77.31
CA PRO A 32 -11.22 -13.17 -76.36
C PRO A 32 -12.72 -13.30 -76.86
N PRO A 33 -13.73 -12.81 -76.09
CA PRO A 33 -14.40 -11.57 -76.55
C PRO A 33 -14.73 -10.55 -75.43
N ALA A 34 -14.85 -9.29 -75.85
CA ALA A 34 -15.34 -8.16 -75.07
C ALA A 34 -16.85 -8.27 -74.76
N VAL A 35 -17.34 -7.63 -73.68
CA VAL A 35 -18.55 -6.78 -73.65
C VAL A 35 -18.80 -6.21 -72.23
N ARG A 36 -18.94 -4.87 -72.21
CA ARG A 36 -19.66 -3.97 -71.29
C ARG A 36 -19.12 -3.71 -69.88
N THR A 37 -18.45 -2.56 -69.80
CA THR A 37 -18.66 -1.50 -68.81
C THR A 37 -20.04 -1.58 -68.14
N GLN A 38 -20.06 -1.87 -66.85
CA GLN A 38 -21.07 -1.34 -65.94
C GLN A 38 -20.31 -0.54 -64.89
N GLU A 39 -20.37 0.78 -65.07
CA GLU A 39 -20.00 1.77 -64.10
C GLU A 39 -21.08 1.72 -63.00
N GLU A 40 -20.96 0.77 -62.07
CA GLU A 40 -21.78 0.73 -60.87
C GLU A 40 -21.29 1.87 -59.97
N LYS A 41 -21.98 3.00 -60.09
CA LYS A 41 -21.82 4.19 -59.28
C LYS A 41 -22.01 3.79 -57.80
N ALA A 42 -20.89 3.58 -57.11
CA ALA A 42 -20.87 3.40 -55.67
C ALA A 42 -21.67 4.55 -55.01
N PRO A 43 -22.56 4.26 -54.05
CA PRO A 43 -23.27 5.30 -53.33
C PRO A 43 -22.24 6.26 -52.68
N PRO A 44 -22.50 7.58 -52.66
CA PRO A 44 -21.57 8.53 -52.07
C PRO A 44 -21.30 8.14 -50.61
N ALA A 45 -20.02 8.07 -50.25
CA ALA A 45 -19.58 7.83 -48.88
C ALA A 45 -20.28 8.82 -47.94
N PRO A 46 -20.78 8.38 -46.76
CA PRO A 46 -21.37 9.29 -45.77
C PRO A 46 -20.33 10.33 -45.36
N ASP A 47 -20.74 11.61 -45.34
CA ASP A 47 -19.94 12.82 -45.15
C ASP A 47 -18.59 12.64 -44.40
N GLU A 48 -17.50 12.53 -45.16
CA GLU A 48 -16.13 12.54 -44.63
C GLU A 48 -15.75 13.90 -44.00
N ARG A 49 -16.55 14.95 -44.22
CA ARG A 49 -16.25 16.34 -43.83
C ARG A 49 -16.28 16.60 -42.32
N ASP A 50 -16.88 15.71 -41.55
CA ASP A 50 -17.01 15.85 -40.08
C ASP A 50 -16.10 14.95 -39.27
N ARG A 51 -15.20 14.21 -39.93
CA ARG A 51 -14.15 13.45 -39.25
C ARG A 51 -12.98 14.36 -38.91
N VAL A 52 -12.54 14.29 -37.66
CA VAL A 52 -11.35 15.00 -37.16
C VAL A 52 -10.43 14.02 -36.46
N SER A 53 -9.13 14.34 -36.48
CA SER A 53 -8.09 13.60 -35.77
C SER A 53 -7.30 14.56 -34.90
N LYS A 54 -7.08 14.19 -33.63
CA LYS A 54 -6.29 14.97 -32.66
C LYS A 54 -5.33 14.04 -31.93
N VAL A 55 -4.20 14.58 -31.49
CA VAL A 55 -3.22 13.88 -30.65
C VAL A 55 -3.21 14.55 -29.28
N PHE A 56 -3.36 13.76 -28.23
CA PHE A 56 -3.35 14.23 -26.84
C PHE A 56 -2.14 13.66 -26.12
N GLU A 57 -1.37 14.54 -25.46
CA GLU A 57 -0.32 14.17 -24.52
C GLU A 57 -0.94 13.79 -23.17
N ILE A 58 -0.49 12.67 -22.60
CA ILE A 58 -0.99 12.09 -21.36
C ILE A 58 0.11 12.20 -20.29
N LYS A 59 -0.14 12.97 -19.24
CA LYS A 59 0.86 13.32 -18.21
C LYS A 59 0.87 12.39 -17.01
N TYR A 60 -0.29 11.96 -16.55
CA TYR A 60 -0.48 11.28 -15.27
C TYR A 60 -1.09 9.89 -15.42
N ALA A 61 -2.10 9.74 -16.29
CA ALA A 61 -2.79 8.48 -16.50
C ALA A 61 -1.92 7.46 -17.27
N ASP A 62 -2.27 6.17 -17.12
CA ASP A 62 -1.73 5.14 -18.02
C ASP A 62 -2.41 5.24 -19.39
N VAL A 63 -1.59 5.28 -20.45
CA VAL A 63 -2.04 5.53 -21.83
C VAL A 63 -2.96 4.41 -22.32
N ASN A 64 -2.68 3.16 -21.98
CA ASN A 64 -3.46 2.02 -22.46
C ASN A 64 -4.78 1.92 -21.71
N ASN A 65 -4.74 2.06 -20.38
CA ASN A 65 -5.96 2.06 -19.57
C ASN A 65 -6.90 3.22 -19.96
N LEU A 66 -6.32 4.40 -20.22
CA LEU A 66 -7.10 5.56 -20.67
C LEU A 66 -7.72 5.30 -22.05
N ALA A 67 -6.98 4.70 -22.99
CA ALA A 67 -7.54 4.31 -24.29
C ALA A 67 -8.66 3.27 -24.16
N GLU A 68 -8.54 2.31 -23.25
CA GLU A 68 -9.59 1.31 -22.98
C GLU A 68 -10.88 1.99 -22.49
N ILE A 69 -10.78 2.93 -21.55
CA ILE A 69 -11.93 3.70 -21.06
C ILE A 69 -12.55 4.55 -22.17
N LEU A 70 -11.73 5.20 -22.99
CA LEU A 70 -12.20 6.07 -24.08
C LEU A 70 -12.85 5.30 -25.24
N SER A 71 -12.66 3.97 -25.32
CA SER A 71 -13.27 3.15 -26.38
C SER A 71 -14.80 3.21 -26.38
N VAL A 72 -15.42 3.50 -25.22
CA VAL A 72 -16.87 3.65 -25.06
C VAL A 72 -17.47 4.75 -25.95
N PHE A 73 -16.67 5.76 -26.34
CA PHE A 73 -17.12 6.87 -27.18
C PHE A 73 -17.20 6.50 -28.68
N GLY A 74 -16.80 5.29 -29.08
CA GLY A 74 -16.84 4.86 -30.48
C GLY A 74 -15.85 5.63 -31.37
N VAL A 75 -14.77 6.15 -30.79
CA VAL A 75 -13.69 6.84 -31.50
C VAL A 75 -12.58 5.87 -31.88
N GLY A 76 -11.89 6.14 -32.98
CA GLY A 76 -10.68 5.41 -33.35
C GLY A 76 -9.51 5.89 -32.48
N LEU A 77 -8.95 4.97 -31.69
CA LEU A 77 -7.87 5.24 -30.73
C LEU A 77 -6.57 4.58 -31.19
N LYS A 78 -5.47 5.33 -31.14
CA LYS A 78 -4.12 4.82 -31.32
C LYS A 78 -3.26 5.28 -30.14
N PRO A 79 -3.21 4.51 -29.05
CA PRO A 79 -2.30 4.78 -27.94
C PRO A 79 -0.84 4.55 -28.35
N ASN A 80 0.06 5.42 -27.89
CA ASN A 80 1.50 5.21 -27.96
C ASN A 80 2.09 5.50 -26.57
N ARG A 81 2.47 4.42 -25.88
CA ARG A 81 2.98 4.48 -24.50
C ARG A 81 4.34 5.15 -24.42
N ASP A 82 5.20 4.94 -25.42
CA ASP A 82 6.58 5.47 -25.44
C ASP A 82 6.59 6.98 -25.59
N LEU A 83 5.68 7.51 -26.42
CA LEU A 83 5.49 8.94 -26.63
C LEU A 83 4.52 9.57 -25.63
N LYS A 84 3.88 8.79 -24.75
CA LYS A 84 2.84 9.26 -23.83
C LYS A 84 1.71 10.01 -24.54
N VAL A 85 1.26 9.51 -25.69
CA VAL A 85 0.16 10.13 -26.46
C VAL A 85 -0.95 9.16 -26.82
N ILE A 86 -2.14 9.70 -27.04
CA ILE A 86 -3.26 9.00 -27.68
C ILE A 86 -3.69 9.82 -28.89
N ALA A 87 -3.61 9.22 -30.08
CA ALA A 87 -4.27 9.79 -31.25
C ALA A 87 -5.72 9.33 -31.30
N VAL A 88 -6.65 10.28 -31.36
CA VAL A 88 -8.10 10.07 -31.36
C VAL A 88 -8.66 10.58 -32.69
N SER A 89 -9.46 9.75 -33.35
CA SER A 89 -10.07 10.07 -34.64
C SER A 89 -11.55 9.68 -34.67
N GLY A 90 -12.41 10.51 -35.26
CA GLY A 90 -13.85 10.25 -35.25
C GLY A 90 -14.65 11.48 -35.62
N ARG A 91 -15.97 11.44 -35.41
CA ARG A 91 -16.83 12.63 -35.57
C ARG A 91 -16.40 13.72 -34.59
N ARG A 92 -16.45 14.99 -35.01
CA ARG A 92 -16.03 16.15 -34.20
C ARG A 92 -16.59 16.14 -32.77
N GLU A 93 -17.88 15.83 -32.62
CA GLU A 93 -18.57 15.75 -31.32
C GLU A 93 -17.98 14.67 -30.40
N LEU A 94 -17.69 13.48 -30.95
CA LEU A 94 -17.15 12.36 -30.17
C LEU A 94 -15.69 12.60 -29.77
N VAL A 95 -14.91 13.21 -30.65
CA VAL A 95 -13.52 13.60 -30.35
C VAL A 95 -13.49 14.68 -29.27
N ALA A 96 -14.45 15.62 -29.26
CA ALA A 96 -14.58 16.61 -28.20
C ALA A 96 -14.97 15.97 -26.85
N ALA A 97 -15.89 14.99 -26.84
CA ALA A 97 -16.25 14.24 -25.64
C ALA A 97 -15.05 13.44 -25.08
N ALA A 98 -14.29 12.78 -25.96
CA ALA A 98 -13.06 12.08 -25.58
C ALA A 98 -12.00 13.05 -25.02
N GLU A 99 -11.86 14.24 -25.60
CA GLU A 99 -10.97 15.30 -25.09
C GLU A 99 -11.36 15.73 -23.67
N GLU A 100 -12.64 15.95 -23.40
CA GLU A 100 -13.11 16.30 -22.04
C GLU A 100 -12.86 15.16 -21.05
N ALA A 101 -13.09 13.90 -21.47
CA ALA A 101 -12.80 12.73 -20.64
C ALA A 101 -11.30 12.63 -20.32
N ILE A 102 -10.42 12.83 -21.31
CA ILE A 102 -8.97 12.89 -21.10
C ILE A 102 -8.62 13.97 -20.08
N LYS A 103 -9.14 15.19 -20.22
CA LYS A 103 -8.85 16.30 -19.28
C LYS A 103 -9.30 16.00 -17.85
N ARG A 104 -10.37 15.22 -17.67
CA ARG A 104 -10.89 14.84 -16.34
C ARG A 104 -10.12 13.67 -15.72
N LEU A 105 -9.60 12.76 -16.55
CA LEU A 105 -8.95 11.53 -16.10
C LEU A 105 -7.43 11.63 -16.02
N ASP A 106 -6.82 12.45 -16.88
CA ASP A 106 -5.39 12.75 -16.88
C ASP A 106 -5.06 13.89 -15.90
N VAL A 107 -5.39 13.67 -14.63
CA VAL A 107 -5.09 14.60 -13.54
C VAL A 107 -4.01 14.00 -12.63
N PRO A 108 -3.20 14.83 -11.95
CA PRO A 108 -2.23 14.33 -10.99
C PRO A 108 -2.91 13.41 -9.98
N PRO A 109 -2.30 12.26 -9.63
CA PRO A 109 -2.81 11.47 -8.53
C PRO A 109 -2.86 12.34 -7.26
N PRO A 110 -3.85 12.13 -6.37
CA PRO A 110 -3.91 12.85 -5.10
C PRO A 110 -2.57 12.72 -4.37
N ALA A 111 -2.05 13.83 -3.84
CA ALA A 111 -0.83 13.79 -3.06
C ALA A 111 -1.04 12.86 -1.85
N VAL A 112 -0.28 11.76 -1.81
CA VAL A 112 -0.34 10.80 -0.71
C VAL A 112 0.25 11.49 0.52
N LYS A 113 -0.60 11.77 1.50
CA LYS A 113 -0.17 12.33 2.78
C LYS A 113 0.45 11.24 3.65
N ASN A 114 1.45 11.62 4.44
CA ASN A 114 1.93 10.78 5.50
C ASN A 114 1.10 11.07 6.76
N ILE A 115 0.98 10.07 7.62
CA ILE A 115 0.33 10.15 8.91
C ILE A 115 1.41 9.79 9.93
N GLU A 116 1.68 10.69 10.86
CA GLU A 116 2.52 10.42 12.02
C GLU A 116 1.64 10.04 13.20
N LEU A 117 1.86 8.85 13.74
CA LEU A 117 1.25 8.33 14.95
C LEU A 117 2.27 8.40 16.09
N THR A 118 1.91 9.09 17.17
CA THR A 118 2.65 9.10 18.43
C THR A 118 1.88 8.31 19.48
N VAL A 119 2.51 7.28 20.05
CA VAL A 119 1.94 6.44 21.11
C VAL A 119 2.79 6.56 22.36
N TYR A 120 2.19 7.02 23.45
CA TYR A 120 2.81 7.08 24.76
C TYR A 120 2.34 5.89 25.59
N LEU A 121 3.30 5.11 26.07
CA LEU A 121 3.06 4.01 26.98
C LEU A 121 3.28 4.51 28.40
N LEU A 122 2.22 4.60 29.19
CA LEU A 122 2.27 5.07 30.57
C LEU A 122 2.05 3.90 31.53
N VAL A 123 2.83 3.83 32.59
CA VAL A 123 2.54 2.94 33.72
C VAL A 123 1.89 3.78 34.81
N ALA A 124 0.67 3.40 35.19
CA ALA A 124 -0.06 3.96 36.31
C ALA A 124 0.07 3.04 37.53
N SER A 125 0.27 3.58 38.72
CA SER A 125 0.43 2.82 39.96
C SER A 125 -0.23 3.47 41.17
N GLU A 126 -0.60 2.64 42.14
CA GLU A 126 -1.09 3.07 43.46
C GLU A 126 0.06 3.55 44.37
N GLN A 127 1.26 3.00 44.17
CA GLN A 127 2.46 3.40 44.91
C GLN A 127 3.20 4.53 44.20
N ALA A 128 3.87 5.36 45.01
CA ALA A 128 4.71 6.44 44.53
C ALA A 128 5.81 5.91 43.62
N VAL A 129 5.75 6.27 42.34
CA VAL A 129 6.87 6.18 41.40
C VAL A 129 7.58 7.52 41.32
N SER A 130 8.88 7.49 41.02
CA SER A 130 9.73 8.68 40.98
C SER A 130 9.09 9.78 40.10
N PRO A 131 9.00 11.04 40.60
CA PRO A 131 8.15 12.09 40.02
C PRO A 131 8.60 12.65 38.67
N ASN A 132 9.80 12.33 38.21
CA ASN A 132 10.43 12.98 37.04
C ASN A 132 10.23 12.20 35.72
N GLY A 133 9.13 11.48 35.57
CA GLY A 133 8.99 10.48 34.52
C GLY A 133 8.03 10.80 33.38
N THR A 134 7.30 11.92 33.38
CA THR A 134 6.25 12.17 32.37
C THR A 134 6.45 13.49 31.60
N PRO A 135 6.38 13.48 30.26
CA PRO A 135 6.42 14.69 29.45
C PRO A 135 5.35 15.70 29.85
N SER A 136 5.69 17.00 29.86
CA SER A 136 4.77 18.09 30.24
C SER A 136 3.50 18.13 29.38
N GLU A 137 3.61 17.75 28.12
CA GLU A 137 2.50 17.64 27.16
C GLU A 137 1.44 16.60 27.53
N LEU A 138 1.75 15.67 28.44
CA LEU A 138 0.80 14.68 28.95
C LEU A 138 0.12 15.11 30.25
N GLN A 139 0.55 16.22 30.88
CA GLN A 139 0.06 16.61 32.20
C GLN A 139 -1.47 16.81 32.24
N GLY A 140 -2.04 17.39 31.18
CA GLY A 140 -3.49 17.55 31.05
C GLY A 140 -4.23 16.20 31.02
N VAL A 141 -3.70 15.24 30.24
CA VAL A 141 -4.26 13.88 30.14
C VAL A 141 -4.11 13.13 31.47
N ILE A 142 -2.95 13.25 32.14
CA ILE A 142 -2.69 12.64 33.44
C ILE A 142 -3.65 13.18 34.50
N ASN A 143 -3.91 14.49 34.51
CA ASN A 143 -4.86 15.09 35.44
C ASN A 143 -6.29 14.57 35.22
N GLN A 144 -6.70 14.39 33.95
CA GLN A 144 -7.98 13.76 33.63
C GLN A 144 -8.01 12.29 34.09
N LEU A 145 -6.93 11.53 33.85
CA LEU A 145 -6.83 10.15 34.27
C LEU A 145 -6.94 10.01 35.80
N LYS A 146 -6.28 10.87 36.59
CA LYS A 146 -6.40 10.88 38.07
C LYS A 146 -7.84 11.06 38.57
N GLY A 147 -8.69 11.73 37.79
CA GLY A 147 -10.11 11.88 38.11
C GLY A 147 -10.98 10.67 37.76
N VAL A 148 -10.49 9.76 36.91
CA VAL A 148 -11.27 8.65 36.34
C VAL A 148 -10.75 7.27 36.80
N VAL A 149 -9.44 7.13 37.05
CA VAL A 149 -8.81 5.89 37.50
C VAL A 149 -8.30 6.01 38.94
N ALA A 150 -8.24 4.89 39.67
CA ALA A 150 -7.80 4.84 41.06
C ALA A 150 -6.27 5.04 41.26
N TYR A 151 -5.51 5.25 40.19
CA TYR A 151 -4.06 5.40 40.24
C TYR A 151 -3.66 6.85 40.46
N GLN A 152 -2.73 7.08 41.39
CA GLN A 152 -2.25 8.43 41.74
C GLN A 152 -0.91 8.78 41.10
N HIS A 153 -0.17 7.78 40.67
CA HIS A 153 1.17 7.94 40.13
C HIS A 153 1.25 7.41 38.71
N PHE A 154 1.95 8.16 37.86
CA PHE A 154 2.08 7.88 36.43
C PHE A 154 3.55 8.09 36.05
N ARG A 155 4.09 7.19 35.22
CA ARG A 155 5.42 7.34 34.61
C ARG A 155 5.36 6.96 33.14
N LEU A 156 6.17 7.62 32.31
CA LEU A 156 6.38 7.20 30.94
C LEU A 156 7.24 5.94 30.92
N LEU A 157 6.79 4.96 30.16
CA LEU A 157 7.55 3.76 29.83
C LEU A 157 8.30 3.97 28.52
N GLU A 158 7.62 4.42 27.47
CA GLU A 158 8.20 4.65 26.15
C GLU A 158 7.29 5.58 25.31
N THR A 159 7.89 6.28 24.35
CA THR A 159 7.19 7.02 23.29
C THR A 159 7.53 6.42 21.93
N LEU A 160 6.51 5.92 21.23
CA LEU A 160 6.64 5.39 19.87
C LEU A 160 6.20 6.45 18.86
N VAL A 161 7.02 6.73 17.85
CA VAL A 161 6.68 7.60 16.74
C VAL A 161 6.78 6.80 15.44
N ILE A 162 5.65 6.61 14.77
CA ILE A 162 5.55 5.82 13.53
C ILE A 162 4.97 6.70 12.44
N ARG A 163 5.51 6.57 11.22
CA ARG A 163 4.94 7.18 10.01
C ARG A 163 4.36 6.09 9.12
N SER A 164 3.16 6.32 8.62
CA SER A 164 2.51 5.50 7.59
C SER A 164 1.90 6.41 6.53
N ARG A 165 1.72 5.93 5.30
CA ARG A 165 0.96 6.69 4.29
C ARG A 165 -0.54 6.61 4.57
N ASP A 166 -1.28 7.58 4.05
CA ASP A 166 -2.74 7.56 4.07
C ASP A 166 -3.29 6.28 3.41
N GLY A 167 -4.09 5.52 4.14
CA GLY A 167 -4.67 4.25 3.72
C GLY A 167 -3.74 3.04 3.88
N GLU A 168 -2.49 3.23 4.31
CA GLU A 168 -1.52 2.17 4.53
C GLU A 168 -1.41 1.75 6.00
N SER A 169 -0.75 0.61 6.23
CA SER A 169 -0.51 0.08 7.59
C SER A 169 0.84 0.52 8.13
N GLY A 170 0.89 0.79 9.43
CA GLY A 170 2.13 1.02 10.17
C GLY A 170 2.42 -0.16 11.10
N HIS A 171 3.70 -0.47 11.27
CA HIS A 171 4.16 -1.50 12.19
C HIS A 171 5.49 -1.11 12.84
N VAL A 172 5.61 -1.35 14.15
CA VAL A 172 6.86 -1.20 14.88
C VAL A 172 6.93 -2.25 15.99
N SER A 173 8.12 -2.79 16.22
CA SER A 173 8.39 -3.66 17.36
C SER A 173 9.75 -3.33 17.94
N GLY A 174 9.92 -3.51 19.24
CA GLY A 174 11.19 -3.19 19.88
C GLY A 174 11.24 -3.58 21.34
N VAL A 175 12.29 -3.08 21.99
CA VAL A 175 12.56 -3.26 23.41
C VAL A 175 12.55 -1.89 24.07
N VAL A 176 11.86 -1.76 25.21
CA VAL A 176 11.89 -0.53 26.01
C VAL A 176 13.29 -0.36 26.60
N PRO A 177 13.96 0.78 26.39
CA PRO A 177 15.24 1.09 26.99
C PRO A 177 15.14 1.02 28.52
N THR A 178 16.04 0.25 29.14
CA THR A 178 16.21 0.19 30.59
C THR A 178 17.63 0.59 30.95
N SER A 179 17.79 1.38 32.01
CA SER A 179 19.09 1.74 32.56
C SER A 179 19.67 0.67 33.49
N SER A 180 18.89 -0.38 33.80
CA SER A 180 19.31 -1.49 34.65
C SER A 180 19.49 -2.76 33.82
N THR A 181 20.61 -3.43 34.02
CA THR A 181 20.90 -4.77 33.49
C THR A 181 20.33 -5.90 34.34
N GLU A 182 19.81 -5.59 35.54
CA GLU A 182 19.28 -6.55 36.51
C GLU A 182 17.79 -6.86 36.26
N VAL A 183 17.10 -5.98 35.52
CA VAL A 183 15.70 -6.17 35.14
C VAL A 183 15.65 -6.68 33.70
N PRO A 184 14.97 -7.81 33.43
CA PRO A 184 14.79 -8.28 32.06
C PRO A 184 14.12 -7.22 31.17
N PRO A 185 14.35 -7.25 29.85
CA PRO A 185 13.80 -6.26 28.93
C PRO A 185 12.27 -6.35 28.79
N THR A 186 11.61 -5.22 28.61
CA THR A 186 10.20 -5.17 28.17
C THR A 186 10.15 -5.11 26.64
N PHE A 187 9.35 -5.97 26.01
CA PHE A 187 9.17 -5.98 24.56
C PHE A 187 7.83 -5.36 24.18
N TYR A 188 7.77 -4.72 23.01
CA TYR A 188 6.53 -4.21 22.45
C TYR A 188 6.40 -4.54 20.96
N ASN A 189 5.16 -4.64 20.51
CA ASN A 189 4.76 -4.74 19.12
C ASN A 189 3.50 -3.90 18.93
N LEU A 190 3.54 -2.99 17.96
CA LEU A 190 2.41 -2.17 17.55
C LEU A 190 2.18 -2.36 16.05
N SER A 191 0.92 -2.59 15.69
CA SER A 191 0.45 -2.54 14.31
C SER A 191 -0.85 -1.76 14.23
N TYR A 192 -1.08 -1.08 13.11
CA TYR A 192 -2.29 -0.32 12.86
C TYR A 192 -2.47 -0.05 11.36
N LYS A 193 -3.67 0.38 10.95
CA LYS A 193 -3.94 1.00 9.65
C LYS A 193 -4.46 2.41 9.88
N ALA A 194 -3.88 3.40 9.21
CA ALA A 194 -4.33 4.79 9.35
C ALA A 194 -4.91 5.31 8.03
N SER A 195 -5.96 6.11 8.13
CA SER A 195 -6.53 6.83 6.99
C SER A 195 -7.00 8.21 7.38
N LEU A 196 -6.86 9.15 6.45
CA LEU A 196 -7.33 10.51 6.60
C LEU A 196 -8.78 10.59 6.14
N THR A 197 -9.64 11.12 7.01
CA THR A 197 -11.02 11.50 6.70
C THR A 197 -11.14 13.00 6.92
N SER A 198 -11.79 13.68 5.99
CA SER A 198 -12.24 15.06 6.20
C SER A 198 -13.75 15.02 6.36
N ASP A 199 -14.22 15.32 7.57
CA ASP A 199 -15.64 15.50 7.84
C ASP A 199 -15.90 16.98 8.12
N ASP A 200 -16.69 17.62 7.25
CA ASP A 200 -17.33 18.94 7.33
C ASP A 200 -16.65 20.09 8.12
N LYS A 201 -15.31 20.14 8.14
CA LYS A 201 -14.37 21.26 8.46
C LYS A 201 -13.14 20.82 9.28
N GLU A 202 -13.11 19.59 9.79
CA GLU A 202 -11.99 19.11 10.61
C GLU A 202 -11.38 17.81 10.06
N ARG A 203 -10.06 17.72 10.10
CA ARG A 203 -9.32 16.51 9.72
C ARG A 203 -9.36 15.51 10.85
N VAL A 204 -9.95 14.36 10.57
CA VAL A 204 -10.03 13.22 11.48
C VAL A 204 -9.18 12.10 10.90
N ILE A 205 -8.30 11.55 11.73
CA ILE A 205 -7.46 10.41 11.39
C ILE A 205 -8.12 9.18 11.99
N ARG A 206 -8.58 8.28 11.12
CA ARG A 206 -9.12 6.98 11.53
C ARG A 206 -7.96 6.02 11.70
N ILE A 207 -7.88 5.37 12.85
CA ILE A 207 -6.89 4.35 13.16
C ILE A 207 -7.65 3.04 13.38
N ASP A 208 -7.55 2.16 12.39
CA ASP A 208 -8.21 0.86 12.37
C ASP A 208 -7.23 -0.25 12.72
N LYS A 209 -7.77 -1.34 13.29
CA LYS A 209 -7.03 -2.55 13.65
C LYS A 209 -5.79 -2.24 14.48
N MET A 210 -5.86 -1.22 15.33
CA MET A 210 -4.74 -0.91 16.22
C MET A 210 -4.57 -2.08 17.17
N ASN A 211 -3.40 -2.69 17.16
CA ASN A 211 -3.03 -3.77 18.05
C ASN A 211 -1.67 -3.42 18.67
N LEU A 212 -1.68 -3.16 19.96
CA LEU A 212 -0.49 -3.05 20.78
C LEU A 212 -0.40 -4.28 21.66
N ALA A 213 0.71 -5.00 21.58
CA ALA A 213 1.09 -6.06 22.51
C ALA A 213 2.40 -5.65 23.21
N VAL A 214 2.40 -5.76 24.54
CA VAL A 214 3.55 -5.47 25.40
C VAL A 214 3.78 -6.66 26.30
N ARG A 215 5.03 -7.12 26.35
CA ARG A 215 5.46 -8.24 27.18
C ARG A 215 6.43 -7.72 28.22
N MET A 216 5.94 -7.61 29.45
CA MET A 216 6.65 -6.97 30.56
C MET A 216 7.14 -8.02 31.57
N PRO A 217 8.37 -7.93 32.10
CA PRO A 217 8.78 -8.74 33.21
C PRO A 217 8.19 -8.19 34.51
N VAL A 218 7.59 -9.09 35.29
CA VAL A 218 7.00 -8.80 36.59
C VAL A 218 7.78 -9.62 37.62
N ALA A 219 8.27 -8.96 38.66
CA ALA A 219 8.98 -9.64 39.74
C ALA A 219 8.00 -10.54 40.53
N THR A 220 8.38 -11.80 40.67
CA THR A 220 7.68 -12.86 41.38
C THR A 220 8.50 -13.28 42.59
N GLY A 221 7.85 -13.49 43.74
CA GLY A 221 8.51 -13.83 45.01
C GLY A 221 8.43 -12.72 46.06
N PRO A 222 8.76 -13.00 47.33
CA PRO A 222 8.73 -12.01 48.39
C PRO A 222 9.79 -10.92 48.14
N ALA A 223 9.45 -9.65 48.44
CA ALA A 223 10.31 -8.48 48.26
C ALA A 223 11.66 -8.54 49.02
N SER A 224 11.85 -9.55 49.87
CA SER A 224 13.00 -9.76 50.73
C SER A 224 14.09 -10.65 50.12
N GLU A 225 13.87 -11.23 48.93
CA GLU A 225 14.89 -12.02 48.24
C GLU A 225 15.95 -11.13 47.58
N LYS A 226 17.22 -11.54 47.72
CA LYS A 226 18.39 -10.80 47.16
C LYS A 226 18.41 -10.77 45.63
N GLU A 227 17.72 -11.71 44.98
CA GLU A 227 17.56 -11.76 43.54
C GLU A 227 16.08 -12.01 43.21
N PRO A 228 15.33 -11.00 42.73
CA PRO A 228 13.94 -11.20 42.36
C PRO A 228 13.85 -12.13 41.14
N GLN A 229 13.01 -13.16 41.22
CA GLN A 229 12.63 -13.94 40.05
C GLN A 229 11.69 -13.10 39.18
N TYR A 230 11.76 -13.23 37.86
CA TYR A 230 10.88 -12.51 36.94
C TYR A 230 10.05 -13.46 36.09
N GLN A 231 8.76 -13.16 35.95
CA GLN A 231 7.88 -13.79 34.99
C GLN A 231 7.35 -12.76 33.99
N TYR A 232 7.27 -13.12 32.72
CA TYR A 232 6.68 -12.26 31.71
C TYR A 232 5.15 -12.27 31.78
N GLN A 233 4.55 -11.09 31.78
CA GLN A 233 3.12 -10.87 31.63
C GLN A 233 2.85 -10.13 30.32
N ASP A 234 1.94 -10.68 29.52
CA ASP A 234 1.47 -10.04 28.29
C ASP A 234 0.30 -9.09 28.62
N THR A 235 0.38 -7.89 28.08
CA THR A 235 -0.65 -6.86 28.20
C THR A 235 -0.75 -6.08 26.90
N GLY A 236 -1.92 -5.58 26.53
CA GLY A 236 -2.10 -4.97 25.23
C GLY A 236 -3.49 -4.45 24.97
N VAL A 237 -3.61 -3.57 23.98
CA VAL A 237 -4.90 -3.00 23.56
C VAL A 237 -5.15 -3.32 22.10
N SER A 238 -6.38 -3.72 21.78
CA SER A 238 -6.85 -3.90 20.42
C SER A 238 -8.13 -3.11 20.22
N THR A 239 -8.11 -2.09 19.37
CA THR A 239 -9.26 -1.21 19.16
C THR A 239 -9.17 -0.42 17.86
N ASN A 240 -10.28 0.22 17.48
CA ASN A 240 -10.35 1.22 16.43
C ASN A 240 -10.66 2.57 17.08
N ILE A 241 -9.98 3.63 16.65
CA ILE A 241 -10.18 4.97 17.20
C ILE A 241 -10.19 6.01 16.09
N ASP A 242 -10.98 7.06 16.30
CA ASP A 242 -10.98 8.25 15.48
C ASP A 242 -10.34 9.38 16.30
N VAL A 243 -9.29 10.00 15.76
CA VAL A 243 -8.50 11.03 16.43
C VAL A 243 -8.52 12.30 15.60
N ARG A 244 -8.96 13.42 16.19
CA ARG A 244 -8.80 14.73 15.52
C ARG A 244 -7.33 15.05 15.42
N GLU A 245 -6.92 15.66 14.31
CA GLU A 245 -5.53 16.01 14.07
C GLU A 245 -4.91 16.79 15.25
N GLY A 246 -3.79 16.28 15.80
CA GLY A 246 -3.07 16.87 16.94
C GLY A 246 -3.69 16.60 18.32
N GLN A 247 -4.87 15.97 18.40
CA GLN A 247 -5.51 15.64 19.66
C GLN A 247 -4.84 14.42 20.33
N LYS A 248 -4.68 14.48 21.66
CA LYS A 248 -4.29 13.33 22.49
C LYS A 248 -5.53 12.60 22.98
N VAL A 249 -5.59 11.29 22.77
CA VAL A 249 -6.72 10.43 23.14
C VAL A 249 -6.21 9.26 23.98
N VAL A 250 -6.92 8.92 25.06
CA VAL A 250 -6.65 7.72 25.85
C VAL A 250 -7.37 6.55 25.21
N VAL A 251 -6.62 5.50 24.86
CA VAL A 251 -7.11 4.42 24.00
C VAL A 251 -7.46 3.16 24.77
N GLY A 252 -6.90 2.98 25.97
CA GLY A 252 -7.29 1.88 26.84
C GLY A 252 -6.44 1.74 28.09
N LYS A 253 -6.96 0.95 29.03
CA LYS A 253 -6.28 0.51 30.26
C LYS A 253 -6.05 -1.02 30.19
N PRO A 254 -5.08 -1.49 29.40
CA PRO A 254 -4.79 -2.91 29.32
C PRO A 254 -4.27 -3.44 30.67
N THR A 255 -5.14 -4.22 31.32
CA THR A 255 -4.96 -5.09 32.49
C THR A 255 -4.27 -4.51 33.74
N SER A 256 -4.79 -4.85 34.91
CA SER A 256 -4.09 -4.58 36.18
C SER A 256 -2.92 -5.55 36.36
N MET A 257 -1.70 -5.04 36.27
CA MET A 257 -0.46 -5.75 36.60
C MET A 257 -0.27 -5.74 38.12
N SER A 258 -0.02 -6.90 38.72
CA SER A 258 0.31 -6.99 40.15
C SER A 258 1.81 -6.86 40.30
N THR A 259 2.29 -5.86 41.04
CA THR A 259 3.72 -5.73 41.37
C THR A 259 4.02 -6.37 42.73
N THR A 260 5.29 -6.71 42.97
CA THR A 260 5.77 -7.23 44.25
C THR A 260 5.37 -6.29 45.38
N GLY A 261 4.71 -6.82 46.41
CA GLY A 261 4.14 -6.03 47.52
C GLY A 261 2.63 -5.76 47.42
N GLY A 262 1.92 -6.33 46.44
CA GLY A 262 0.45 -6.30 46.35
C GLY A 262 -0.13 -5.01 45.77
N SER A 263 0.73 -4.09 45.33
CA SER A 263 0.33 -2.86 44.66
C SER A 263 -0.16 -3.15 43.24
N LYS A 264 -1.26 -2.51 42.85
CA LYS A 264 -1.76 -2.61 41.47
C LYS A 264 -1.11 -1.54 40.61
N SER A 265 -0.70 -1.95 39.42
CA SER A 265 -0.32 -1.05 38.33
C SER A 265 -1.13 -1.37 37.08
N ALA A 266 -1.16 -0.45 36.11
CA ALA A 266 -1.78 -0.68 34.82
C ALA A 266 -0.98 0.01 33.73
N LEU A 267 -0.97 -0.59 32.55
CA LEU A 267 -0.51 0.08 31.35
C LEU A 267 -1.65 0.97 30.84
N ILE A 268 -1.33 2.20 30.45
CA ILE A 268 -2.23 3.15 29.84
C ILE A 268 -1.62 3.57 28.52
N VAL A 269 -2.44 3.58 27.47
CA VAL A 269 -2.02 3.93 26.12
C VAL A 269 -2.65 5.27 25.75
N VAL A 270 -1.81 6.25 25.46
CA VAL A 270 -2.23 7.55 24.94
C VAL A 270 -1.75 7.67 23.51
N VAL A 271 -2.63 8.05 22.60
CA VAL A 271 -2.35 8.17 21.17
C VAL A 271 -2.60 9.60 20.71
N MET A 272 -1.76 10.05 19.79
CA MET A 272 -1.90 11.30 19.06
C MET A 272 -1.55 11.03 17.60
N ALA A 273 -2.30 11.64 16.69
CA ALA A 273 -2.05 11.49 15.26
C ALA A 273 -2.07 12.85 14.56
N LYS A 274 -1.23 13.01 13.54
CA LYS A 274 -1.19 14.20 12.68
C LYS A 274 -0.90 13.84 11.23
N ALA A 275 -1.47 14.59 10.29
CA ALA A 275 -1.07 14.49 8.91
C ALA A 275 0.25 15.26 8.74
N VAL A 276 1.18 14.68 7.98
CA VAL A 276 2.47 15.29 7.65
C VAL A 276 2.71 15.16 6.15
N ASP A 277 3.45 16.10 5.60
CA ASP A 277 3.82 16.10 4.18
C ASP A 277 4.88 15.03 3.87
#